data_AF-A0A6N7CV96-F1
#
_entry.id   AF-A0A6N7CV96-F1
#
_cell.length_a   1.000
_cell.length_b   1.000
_cell.length_c   1.000
_cell.angle_alpha   90.00
_cell.angle_beta   90.00
_cell.angle_gamma   90.00
#
_symmetry.space_group_name_H-M   'P 1'
#
loop_
_entity.id
_entity.type
_entity.pdbx_description
1 polymer ?
#
loop_
_entity_poly.entity_id
_entity_poly.type
_entity_poly.pdbx_seq_one_letter_code
_entity_poly.pdbx_strand_id
1 'polypeptide(L)' 'MNSIPISGADESDVTITVCPDGPLLVRGAARILDTEGNPIGGDRATVALCRCGRTSIAPFCDSSHKKRRRRP' A
#
# COMPACT_ATOMS: atom_id res chain seq x y z
N MET A 1 0.11 21.51 -4.66
CA MET A 1 -0.02 20.04 -4.43
C MET A 1 0.59 19.39 -5.65
N ASN A 2 1.89 19.10 -5.59
CA ASN A 2 2.70 18.92 -6.78
C ASN A 2 2.63 17.48 -7.28
N SER A 3 2.02 17.31 -8.44
CA SER A 3 2.21 16.14 -9.30
C SER A 3 3.64 16.21 -9.87
N ILE A 4 4.50 15.28 -9.48
CA ILE A 4 5.80 15.09 -10.14
C ILE A 4 5.53 14.22 -11.37
N PRO A 5 5.82 14.67 -12.61
CA PRO A 5 5.71 13.82 -13.77
C PRO A 5 6.89 12.84 -13.76
N ILE A 6 6.65 11.58 -13.45
CA ILE A 6 7.61 10.50 -13.69
C ILE A 6 7.55 10.15 -15.18
N SER A 7 8.46 10.76 -15.94
CA SER A 7 8.70 10.42 -17.35
C SER A 7 9.26 9.00 -17.44
N GLY A 8 8.42 8.05 -17.83
CA GLY A 8 8.85 6.68 -18.10
C GLY A 8 7.67 5.73 -18.23
N ALA A 9 6.96 5.78 -19.36
CA ALA A 9 6.01 4.72 -19.73
C ALA A 9 6.81 3.48 -20.15
N ASP A 10 7.35 2.77 -19.17
CA ASP A 10 7.83 1.40 -19.28
C ASP A 10 6.76 0.49 -18.68
N GLU A 11 6.60 -0.73 -19.19
CA GLU A 11 5.64 -1.74 -18.72
C GLU A 11 5.85 -2.18 -17.24
N SER A 12 6.74 -1.47 -16.55
CA SER A 12 7.15 -1.57 -15.16
C SER A 12 6.64 -0.41 -14.27
N ASP A 13 5.70 0.44 -14.72
CA ASP A 13 5.22 1.57 -13.91
C ASP A 13 4.65 1.10 -12.56
N VAL A 14 5.21 1.65 -11.49
CA VAL A 14 4.74 1.41 -10.12
C VAL A 14 4.17 2.71 -9.58
N THR A 15 2.86 2.71 -9.36
CA THR A 15 2.16 3.85 -8.77
C THR A 15 1.83 3.56 -7.31
N ILE A 16 2.22 4.47 -6.41
CA ILE A 16 1.83 4.45 -5.00
C ILE A 16 0.85 5.61 -4.75
N THR A 17 -0.41 5.26 -4.46
CA THR A 17 -1.46 6.24 -4.13
C THR A 17 -1.71 6.26 -2.63
N VAL A 18 -1.66 7.44 -2.03
CA VAL A 18 -2.02 7.65 -0.63
C VAL A 18 -3.53 7.90 -0.54
N CYS A 19 -4.28 6.98 0.09
CA CYS A 19 -5.69 7.21 0.36
C CYS A 19 -5.88 8.03 1.67
N PRO A 20 -6.70 9.11 1.66
CA PRO A 20 -7.14 9.79 2.87
C PRO A 20 -7.76 8.78 3.84
N ASP A 21 -7.33 8.82 5.11
CA ASP A 21 -7.73 7.88 6.17
C ASP A 21 -7.62 6.38 5.82
N GLY A 22 -6.85 6.07 4.77
CA GLY A 22 -6.80 4.76 4.15
C GLY A 22 -5.38 4.22 3.96
N PRO A 23 -5.28 3.04 3.33
CA PRO A 23 -4.01 2.40 3.03
C PRO A 23 -3.19 3.14 1.97
N LEU A 24 -1.95 2.70 1.80
CA LEU A 24 -1.18 3.00 0.59
C LEU A 24 -1.54 1.96 -0.47
N LEU A 25 -2.09 2.40 -1.60
CA LEU A 25 -2.37 1.53 -2.74
C LEU A 25 -1.17 1.50 -3.66
N VAL A 26 -0.52 0.35 -3.72
CA VAL A 26 0.59 0.07 -4.64
C VAL A 26 0.01 -0.66 -5.85
N ARG A 27 0.25 -0.14 -7.05
CA ARG A 27 -0.19 -0.72 -8.32
C ARG A 27 1.00 -0.92 -9.25
N GLY A 28 0.93 -1.95 -10.08
CA GLY A 28 1.99 -2.29 -11.05
C GLY A 28 2.89 -3.42 -10.57
N ALA A 29 4.02 -3.60 -11.25
CA ALA A 29 4.97 -4.70 -11.02
C ALA A 29 5.87 -4.48 -9.79
N ALA A 30 5.27 -4.10 -8.66
CA ALA A 30 5.99 -3.81 -7.42
C ALA A 30 6.31 -5.09 -6.62
N ARG A 31 7.56 -5.24 -6.20
CA ARG A 31 7.95 -6.23 -5.19
C ARG A 31 7.91 -5.59 -3.82
N ILE A 32 7.19 -6.21 -2.89
CA ILE A 32 7.16 -5.78 -1.50
C ILE A 32 8.13 -6.68 -0.73
N LEU A 33 9.08 -6.07 -0.03
CA LEU A 33 10.08 -6.76 0.78
C LEU A 33 9.88 -6.41 2.25
N ASP A 34 10.26 -7.34 3.14
CA ASP A 34 10.37 -7.06 4.57
C ASP A 34 11.71 -6.36 4.90
N THR A 35 11.97 -6.14 6.19
CA THR A 35 13.21 -5.50 6.66
C THR A 35 14.47 -6.35 6.44
N GLU A 36 14.32 -7.65 6.23
CA GLU A 36 15.41 -8.60 5.97
C GLU A 36 15.62 -8.81 4.46
N GLY A 37 14.76 -8.22 3.62
CA GLY A 37 14.80 -8.33 2.17
C GLY A 37 14.01 -9.51 1.61
N ASN A 38 13.24 -10.25 2.42
CA ASN A 38 12.41 -11.34 1.92
C ASN A 38 11.16 -10.78 1.24
N PRO A 39 10.75 -11.34 0.09
CA PRO A 39 9.52 -10.94 -0.57
C PRO A 39 8.29 -11.32 0.26
N ILE A 40 7.41 -10.35 0.50
CA ILE A 40 6.20 -10.50 1.30
C ILE A 40 4.96 -10.13 0.50
N GLY A 41 4.18 -11.13 0.10
CA GLY A 41 3.19 -10.96 -0.95
C GLY A 41 3.87 -10.66 -2.29
N GLY A 42 3.20 -10.91 -3.43
CA GLY A 42 3.93 -10.73 -4.68
C GLY A 42 3.28 -11.15 -5.98
N ASP A 43 2.08 -11.73 -5.97
CA ASP A 43 1.43 -12.14 -7.23
C ASP A 43 0.29 -11.21 -7.67
N ARG A 44 0.02 -10.15 -6.90
CA ARG A 44 -1.11 -9.24 -7.17
C ARG A 44 -0.61 -7.95 -7.79
N ALA A 45 -1.22 -7.59 -8.92
CA ALA A 45 -1.01 -6.30 -9.59
C ALA A 45 -1.42 -5.08 -8.73
N THR A 46 -2.10 -5.30 -7.59
CA THR A 46 -2.45 -4.25 -6.65
C THR A 46 -2.37 -4.76 -5.22
N VAL A 47 -1.66 -4.02 -4.37
CA VAL A 47 -1.47 -4.30 -2.95
C VAL A 47 -1.89 -3.10 -2.12
N ALA A 48 -2.60 -3.34 -1.03
CA ALA A 48 -2.97 -2.30 -0.06
C ALA A 48 -2.12 -2.47 1.20
N LEU A 49 -1.20 -1.52 1.45
CA LEU A 49 -0.36 -1.51 2.64
C LEU A 49 -1.02 -0.71 3.76
N CYS A 50 -0.98 -1.25 4.97
CA CYS A 50 -1.59 -0.60 6.12
C CYS A 50 -0.78 0.63 6.54
N ARG A 51 -1.46 1.77 6.67
CA ARG A 51 -0.91 3.01 7.22
C ARG A 51 -1.46 3.35 8.61
N CYS A 52 -2.53 2.68 9.05
CA CYS A 52 -3.25 3.03 10.27
C CYS A 52 -2.79 2.27 11.53
N GLY A 53 -1.96 1.24 11.39
CA GLY A 53 -1.48 0.40 12.50
C GLY A 53 -2.54 -0.49 13.16
N ARG A 54 -3.76 -0.58 12.60
CA ARG A 54 -4.87 -1.37 13.18
C ARG A 54 -5.08 -2.73 12.51
N THR A 55 -4.30 -3.05 11.49
CA THR A 55 -4.46 -4.31 10.75
C THR A 55 -4.06 -5.50 11.61
N SER A 56 -4.77 -6.61 11.47
CA SER A 56 -4.36 -7.89 12.06
C SER A 56 -3.46 -8.73 11.13
N ILE A 57 -3.21 -8.25 9.91
CA ILE A 57 -2.43 -8.95 8.86
C ILE A 57 -1.26 -8.09 8.38
N ALA A 58 -0.56 -7.42 9.31
CA ALA A 58 0.55 -6.55 8.98
C ALA A 58 1.55 -7.26 8.04
N PRO A 59 2.03 -6.57 6.99
CA PRO A 59 1.87 -5.14 6.68
C PRO A 59 0.65 -4.77 5.81
N PHE A 60 -0.25 -5.71 5.50
CA PHE A 60 -1.37 -5.49 4.58
C PHE A 60 -2.58 -4.84 5.25
N CYS A 61 -3.42 -4.17 4.45
CA CYS A 61 -4.67 -3.58 4.90
C CYS A 61 -5.83 -4.60 4.88
N ASP A 62 -6.53 -4.75 6.01
CA ASP A 62 -7.71 -5.60 6.22
C ASP A 62 -9.01 -4.80 6.40
N SER A 63 -9.04 -3.55 5.94
CA SER A 63 -10.14 -2.60 6.21
C SER A 63 -10.30 -2.17 7.67
N SER A 64 -9.42 -2.55 8.61
CA SER A 64 -9.49 -2.09 10.01
C SER A 64 -9.33 -0.57 10.17
N HIS A 65 -8.82 0.15 9.16
CA HIS A 65 -8.81 1.62 9.13
C HIS A 65 -10.23 2.22 9.16
N LYS A 66 -11.23 1.54 8.60
CA LYS A 66 -12.64 2.00 8.58
C LYS A 66 -13.36 1.78 9.91
N LYS A 67 -12.84 0.91 10.78
CA LYS A 67 -13.42 0.66 12.09
C LYS A 67 -13.33 1.96 12.89
N ARG A 68 -14.48 2.59 13.14
CA ARG A 68 -14.58 3.74 14.04
C ARG A 68 -14.06 3.30 15.41
N ARG A 69 -13.23 4.12 16.06
CA ARG A 69 -12.98 3.91 17.49
C ARG A 69 -14.33 3.97 18.16
N ARG A 70 -14.76 2.89 18.84
CA ARG A 70 -15.77 3.04 19.88
C ARG A 70 -15.11 3.93 20.93
N ARG A 71 -15.55 5.18 20.99
CA ARG A 71 -15.20 6.08 22.09
C ARG A 71 -15.84 5.46 23.33
N PRO A 72 -15.08 5.15 24.41
CA PRO A 72 -15.68 4.73 25.67
C PRO A 72 -16.60 5.82 26.22
#